data_AF-A0A090MEM6-F1
#
_entry.id   AF-A0A090MEM6-F1
#
_cell.length_a   1.000
_cell.length_b   1.000
_cell.length_c   1.000
_cell.angle_alpha   90.00
_cell.angle_beta   90.00
_cell.angle_gamma   90.00
#
_symmetry.space_group_name_H-M   'P 1'
#
loop_
_entity.id
_entity.type
_entity.pdbx_description
1 polymer ?
#
loop_
_entity_poly.entity_id
_entity_poly.type
_entity_poly.pdbx_seq_one_letter_code
_entity_poly.pdbx_strand_id
1 'polypeptide(L)'
;MPASDIDIDHMVPLKNAWISGAASWTTTKRTQFANDVTRPQLWAVTDSVNQSKSDKSPDAWKPPLTSFYCTYAKSWVQVKSYWKLTITSAEKTALGSMLDYC
;
A
#
# COMPACT_ATOMS: atom_id res chain seq x y z
N MET A 1 16.42 -12.39 14.41
CA MET A 1 15.81 -11.06 14.25
C MET A 1 14.93 -10.82 15.45
N PRO A 2 15.19 -9.78 16.25
CA PRO A 2 14.29 -9.33 17.32
C PRO A 2 12.89 -9.02 16.78
N ALA A 3 11.87 -9.11 17.64
CA ALA A 3 10.51 -8.70 17.26
C ALA A 3 10.41 -7.21 16.89
N SER A 4 11.33 -6.37 17.37
CA SER A 4 11.43 -4.95 17.02
C SER A 4 11.84 -4.69 15.57
N ASP A 5 12.36 -5.69 14.86
CA ASP A 5 12.82 -5.52 13.48
C ASP A 5 11.72 -5.77 12.45
N ILE A 6 10.52 -6.19 12.89
CA ILE A 6 9.38 -6.51 12.05
C ILE A 6 8.18 -5.65 12.44
N ASP A 7 7.60 -4.99 11.43
CA ASP A 7 6.39 -4.20 11.54
C ASP A 7 5.24 -4.81 10.74
N ILE A 8 4.02 -4.48 11.15
CA ILE A 8 2.84 -4.63 10.30
C ILE A 8 2.67 -3.33 9.51
N ASP A 9 2.95 -3.39 8.21
CA ASP A 9 2.77 -2.27 7.27
C ASP A 9 1.41 -2.35 6.57
N HIS A 10 0.84 -1.17 6.32
CA HIS A 10 -0.34 -0.99 5.50
C HIS A 10 0.06 -0.86 4.03
N MET A 11 -0.28 -1.84 3.19
CA MET A 11 0.00 -1.86 1.75
C MET A 11 -0.38 -0.53 1.08
N VAL A 12 -1.60 -0.03 1.35
CA VAL A 12 -1.95 1.37 1.12
C VAL A 12 -1.86 2.12 2.46
N PRO A 13 -0.89 3.04 2.65
CA PRO A 13 -0.73 3.79 3.90
C PRO A 13 -2.01 4.53 4.30
N LEU A 14 -2.29 4.61 5.60
CA LEU A 14 -3.54 5.23 6.11
C LEU A 14 -3.70 6.68 5.65
N LYS A 15 -2.62 7.47 5.62
CA LYS A 15 -2.65 8.84 5.09
C LYS A 15 -2.90 8.88 3.58
N ASN A 16 -2.33 7.96 2.81
CA ASN A 16 -2.62 7.85 1.37
C ASN A 16 -4.10 7.48 1.14
N ALA A 17 -4.64 6.54 1.92
CA ALA A 17 -6.05 6.20 1.88
C ALA A 17 -6.94 7.41 2.21
N TRP A 18 -6.57 8.21 3.22
CA TRP A 18 -7.30 9.43 3.60
C TRP A 18 -7.46 10.39 2.42
N ILE A 19 -6.36 10.75 1.76
CA ILE A 19 -6.36 11.72 0.64
C ILE A 19 -6.96 11.15 -0.65
N SER A 20 -7.08 9.82 -0.77
CA SER A 20 -7.63 9.15 -1.96
C SER A 20 -9.10 8.72 -1.80
N GLY A 21 -9.75 9.12 -0.71
CA GLY A 21 -11.21 8.96 -0.55
C GLY A 21 -11.67 8.56 0.85
N ALA A 22 -10.78 8.03 1.71
CA ALA A 22 -11.18 7.58 3.05
C ALA A 22 -11.53 8.71 4.02
N ALA A 23 -11.20 9.97 3.69
CA ALA A 23 -11.64 11.13 4.43
C ALA A 23 -13.17 11.24 4.54
N SER A 24 -13.90 10.82 3.49
CA SER A 24 -15.38 10.86 3.48
C SER A 24 -16.03 9.68 4.19
N TRP A 25 -15.25 8.69 4.62
CA TRP A 25 -15.79 7.49 5.25
C TRP A 25 -16.19 7.74 6.70
N THR A 26 -17.08 6.87 7.21
CA THR A 26 -17.30 6.75 8.65
C THR A 26 -16.06 6.19 9.33
N THR A 27 -15.94 6.42 10.64
CA THR A 27 -14.87 5.83 11.45
C THR A 27 -14.89 4.31 11.37
N THR A 28 -16.07 3.68 11.45
CA THR A 28 -16.21 2.22 11.31
C THR A 28 -15.60 1.69 10.01
N LYS A 29 -15.87 2.35 8.88
CA LYS A 29 -15.34 1.92 7.58
C LYS A 29 -13.81 2.10 7.51
N ARG A 30 -13.26 3.18 8.09
CA ARG A 30 -11.80 3.35 8.21
C ARG A 30 -11.17 2.27 9.09
N THR A 31 -11.81 1.90 10.20
CA THR A 31 -11.35 0.81 11.07
C THR A 31 -11.35 -0.53 10.33
N GLN A 32 -12.38 -0.83 9.55
CA GLN A 32 -12.42 -2.04 8.73
C GLN A 32 -11.31 -2.05 7.67
N PHE A 33 -11.02 -0.91 7.03
CA PHE A 33 -9.89 -0.78 6.11
C PHE A 33 -8.54 -1.01 6.80
N ALA A 34 -8.32 -0.38 7.95
CA ALA A 34 -7.07 -0.48 8.69
C ALA A 34 -6.80 -1.90 9.23
N ASN A 35 -7.83 -2.74 9.38
CA ASN A 35 -7.75 -4.09 9.93
C ASN A 35 -8.14 -5.18 8.89
N ASP A 36 -8.06 -4.87 7.61
CA ASP A 36 -8.42 -5.80 6.54
C ASP A 36 -7.36 -6.89 6.36
N VAL A 37 -7.65 -8.09 6.87
CA VAL A 37 -6.80 -9.28 6.73
C VAL A 37 -7.23 -10.21 5.58
N THR A 38 -8.30 -9.86 4.86
CA THR A 38 -8.79 -10.66 3.72
C THR A 38 -8.09 -10.27 2.43
N ARG A 39 -7.83 -8.98 2.25
CA ARG A 39 -7.07 -8.43 1.12
C ARG A 39 -5.63 -8.17 1.57
N PRO A 40 -4.69 -7.92 0.63
CA PRO A 40 -3.29 -7.70 0.97
C PRO A 40 -3.08 -6.29 1.55
N GLN A 41 -3.85 -5.87 2.55
CA GLN A 41 -3.73 -4.56 3.18
C GLN A 41 -2.74 -4.56 4.34
N LEU A 42 -2.52 -5.69 5.01
CA LEU A 42 -1.59 -5.81 6.15
C LEU A 42 -0.46 -6.79 5.85
N TRP A 43 0.78 -6.34 6.01
CA TRP A 43 1.98 -7.07 5.60
C TRP A 43 3.02 -7.07 6.74
N ALA A 44 3.61 -8.22 7.03
CA ALA A 44 4.80 -8.27 7.88
C ALA A 44 6.03 -7.88 7.05
N VAL A 45 6.69 -6.79 7.43
CA VAL A 45 7.87 -6.25 6.73
C VAL A 45 8.94 -5.89 7.74
N THR A 46 10.18 -5.72 7.28
CA THR A 46 11.22 -5.18 8.16
C THR A 46 10.98 -3.70 8.45
N ASP A 47 11.25 -3.26 9.68
CA ASP A 47 11.10 -1.87 10.12
C ASP A 47 11.76 -0.87 9.15
N SER A 48 12.99 -1.16 8.70
CA SER A 48 13.70 -0.31 7.73
C SER A 48 12.97 -0.11 6.40
N VAL A 49 12.26 -1.13 5.91
CA VAL A 49 11.47 -1.06 4.67
C VAL A 49 10.19 -0.28 4.93
N ASN A 50 9.54 -0.50 6.08
CA ASN A 50 8.35 0.25 6.49
C ASN A 50 8.65 1.75 6.63
N GLN A 51 9.73 2.12 7.32
CA GLN A 51 10.15 3.52 7.47
C GLN A 51 10.53 4.16 6.13
N SER A 52 11.22 3.42 5.25
CA SER A 52 11.57 3.90 3.91
C SER A 52 10.33 4.24 3.09
N LYS A 53 9.30 3.37 3.14
CA LYS A 53 8.01 3.59 2.49
C LYS A 53 7.24 4.74 3.13
N SER A 54 7.04 4.72 4.45
CA SER A 54 6.25 5.71 5.19
C SER A 54 4.84 5.86 4.59
N ASP A 55 4.40 7.08 4.30
CA ASP A 55 3.10 7.38 3.67
C ASP A 55 3.13 7.49 2.14
N LYS A 56 4.25 7.13 1.51
CA LYS A 56 4.49 7.31 0.08
C LYS A 56 3.65 6.37 -0.78
N SER A 57 3.30 6.88 -1.96
CA SER A 57 2.64 6.14 -3.05
C SER A 57 3.67 5.52 -4.01
N PRO A 58 3.25 4.60 -4.92
CA PRO A 58 4.14 3.88 -5.84
C PRO A 58 5.00 4.76 -6.77
N ASP A 59 4.61 6.01 -7.00
CA ASP A 59 5.36 7.01 -7.77
C ASP A 59 6.51 7.65 -6.98
N ALA A 60 6.41 7.69 -5.64
CA ALA A 60 7.42 8.25 -4.76
C ALA A 60 8.30 7.18 -4.08
N TRP A 61 7.84 5.93 -4.03
CA TRP A 61 8.59 4.81 -3.45
C TRP A 61 8.24 3.48 -4.12
N LYS A 62 9.23 2.60 -4.25
CA LYS A 62 9.07 1.23 -4.74
C LYS A 62 9.84 0.27 -3.83
N PRO A 63 9.43 -1.01 -3.75
CA PRO A 63 10.21 -2.02 -3.03
C PRO A 63 11.67 -2.06 -3.51
N PRO A 64 12.65 -2.38 -2.66
CA PRO A 64 14.05 -2.46 -3.09
C PRO A 64 14.31 -3.60 -4.08
N LEU A 65 13.50 -4.66 -4.05
CA LEU A 65 13.61 -5.80 -4.95
C LEU A 65 12.70 -5.61 -6.17
N THR A 66 13.30 -5.47 -7.35
CA THR A 66 12.56 -5.33 -8.62
C THR A 66 11.73 -6.56 -8.95
N SER A 67 12.18 -7.76 -8.57
CA SER A 67 11.43 -9.01 -8.70
C SER A 67 10.10 -8.99 -7.92
N PHE A 68 9.92 -8.05 -6.98
CA PHE A 68 8.72 -7.90 -6.18
C PHE A 68 7.71 -6.87 -6.77
N TYR A 69 8.08 -6.18 -7.85
CA TYR A 69 7.27 -5.09 -8.41
C TYR A 69 5.88 -5.54 -8.87
N CYS A 70 5.80 -6.66 -9.61
CA CYS A 70 4.54 -7.20 -10.09
C CYS A 70 3.57 -7.48 -8.93
N THR A 71 4.06 -8.13 -7.86
CA THR A 71 3.26 -8.47 -6.66
C THR A 71 2.80 -7.21 -5.93
N TYR A 72 3.71 -6.25 -5.72
CA TYR A 72 3.38 -5.00 -5.05
C TYR A 72 2.33 -4.19 -5.83
N ALA A 73 2.50 -4.05 -7.14
CA ALA A 73 1.57 -3.30 -7.98
C ALA A 73 0.17 -3.95 -8.03
N LYS A 74 0.10 -5.27 -8.20
CA LYS A 74 -1.17 -6.02 -8.14
C LYS A 74 -1.87 -5.83 -6.79
N SER A 75 -1.11 -5.88 -5.69
CA SER A 75 -1.65 -5.71 -4.33
C SER A 75 -2.18 -4.30 -4.08
N TRP A 76 -1.43 -3.27 -4.50
CA TRP A 76 -1.88 -1.87 -4.43
C TRP A 76 -3.20 -1.66 -5.19
N VAL A 77 -3.27 -2.14 -6.43
CA VAL A 77 -4.47 -2.05 -7.28
C VAL A 77 -5.65 -2.81 -6.64
N GLN A 78 -5.41 -4.01 -6.10
CA GLN A 78 -6.46 -4.80 -5.45
C GLN A 78 -7.06 -4.08 -4.24
N VAL A 79 -6.23 -3.54 -3.35
CA VAL A 79 -6.71 -2.80 -2.16
C VAL A 79 -7.48 -1.56 -2.59
N LYS A 80 -6.89 -0.72 -3.45
CA LYS A 80 -7.53 0.54 -3.91
C LYS A 80 -8.86 0.27 -4.61
N SER A 81 -8.91 -0.75 -5.47
CA SER A 81 -10.11 -1.12 -6.24
C SER A 81 -11.25 -1.61 -5.34
N TYR A 82 -10.93 -2.47 -4.37
CA TYR A 82 -11.93 -2.98 -3.43
C TYR A 82 -12.51 -1.85 -2.59
N TRP A 83 -11.63 -1.03 -2.00
CA TRP A 83 -12.03 0.02 -1.08
C TRP A 83 -12.54 1.30 -1.76
N LYS A 84 -12.56 1.33 -3.10
CA LYS A 84 -12.99 2.48 -3.91
C LYS A 84 -12.19 3.74 -3.63
N LEU A 85 -10.87 3.57 -3.50
CA LEU A 85 -9.91 4.66 -3.37
C LEU A 85 -9.35 5.03 -4.75
N THR A 86 -9.09 6.31 -4.96
CA THR A 86 -8.52 6.81 -6.20
C THR A 86 -7.00 6.62 -6.27
N ILE A 87 -6.48 6.71 -7.50
CA ILE A 87 -5.05 6.84 -7.78
C ILE A 87 -4.85 8.08 -8.65
N THR A 88 -3.71 8.74 -8.48
CA THR A 88 -3.27 9.82 -9.35
C THR A 88 -2.75 9.29 -10.69
N SER A 89 -2.57 10.17 -11.67
CA SER A 89 -1.92 9.81 -12.94
C SER A 89 -0.48 9.34 -12.74
N ALA A 90 0.26 9.93 -11.79
CA ALA A 90 1.62 9.52 -11.46
C ALA A 90 1.66 8.10 -10.88
N GLU A 91 0.77 7.81 -9.92
CA GLU A 91 0.61 6.45 -9.39
C GLU A 91 0.26 5.46 -10.49
N LYS A 92 -0.67 5.81 -11.39
CA LYS A 92 -1.06 4.94 -12.52
C LYS A 92 0.13 4.60 -13.41
N THR A 93 0.95 5.59 -13.78
CA THR A 93 2.16 5.38 -14.56
C THR A 93 3.15 4.49 -13.82
N ALA A 94 3.42 4.76 -12.54
CA ALA A 94 4.34 3.98 -11.75
C ALA A 94 3.89 2.52 -11.59
N LEU A 95 2.62 2.29 -11.32
CA LEU A 95 2.01 0.96 -11.25
C LEU A 95 2.09 0.24 -12.59
N GLY A 96 1.82 0.93 -13.70
CA GLY A 96 1.97 0.39 -15.05
C GLY A 96 3.39 -0.14 -15.29
N SER A 97 4.40 0.71 -15.05
CA SER A 97 5.81 0.30 -15.19
C SER A 97 6.24 -0.83 -14.25
N MET A 98 5.59 -0.98 -13.09
CA MET A 98 5.86 -2.09 -12.17
C MET A 98 5.19 -3.39 -12.63
N LEU A 99 4.04 -3.31 -13.31
CA LEU A 99 3.34 -4.46 -13.89
C LEU A 99 4.07 -5.02 -15.12
N ASP A 100 4.94 -4.25 -15.77
CA ASP A 100 5.82 -4.74 -16.86
C ASP A 100 6.90 -5.73 -16.36
N TYR A 101 7.03 -5.92 -15.04
CA TYR A 101 7.89 -6.93 -14.41
C TYR A 101 7.11 -8.21 -14.04
N CYS A 102 5.85 -8.30 -14.48
CA CYS A 102 5.13 -9.56 -14.61
C CYS A 102 5.54 -10.24 -15.93
#